data_AF-A0A1H0NYK4-F1
#
_entry.id   AF-A0A1H0NYK4-F1
#
_cell.length_a   1.000
_cell.length_b   1.000
_cell.length_c   1.000
_cell.angle_alpha   90.00
_cell.angle_beta   90.00
_cell.angle_gamma   90.00
#
_symmetry.space_group_name_H-M   'P 1'
#
loop_
_entity.id
_entity.type
_entity.pdbx_description
1 polymer ?
#
loop_
_entity_poly.entity_id
_entity_poly.type
_entity_poly.pdbx_seq_one_letter_code
_entity_poly.pdbx_strand_id
1 'polypeptide(L)' 'MDVSTQTLHRGTSHHPRVLRGARGWMWVCACGSASCRTPAQAPMAWRSALIGALLHSSTIAP' A
#
# COMPACT_ATOMS: atom_id res chain seq x y z
N MET A 1 25.69 25.84 -12.04
CA MET A 1 25.70 24.47 -12.59
C MET A 1 24.99 23.60 -11.57
N ASP A 2 23.84 23.08 -11.98
CA ASP A 2 22.82 22.41 -11.19
C ASP A 2 23.35 21.27 -10.31
N VAL A 3 23.14 21.39 -8.99
CA VAL A 3 23.20 20.24 -8.08
C VAL A 3 21.96 19.42 -8.38
N SER A 4 22.10 18.42 -9.25
CA SER A 4 21.09 17.39 -9.42
C SER A 4 20.93 16.64 -8.11
N THR A 5 19.94 17.06 -7.33
CA THR A 5 19.42 16.35 -6.17
C THR A 5 18.96 14.99 -6.67
N GLN A 6 19.83 13.98 -6.59
CA GLN A 6 19.42 12.59 -6.76
C GLN A 6 18.48 12.28 -5.61
N THR A 7 17.18 12.45 -5.87
CA THR A 7 16.14 11.85 -5.05
C THR A 7 16.44 10.37 -5.08
N LEU A 8 16.98 9.84 -3.98
CA LEU A 8 17.07 8.41 -3.73
C LEU A 8 15.64 7.88 -3.86
N HIS A 9 15.25 7.44 -5.06
CA HIS A 9 14.14 6.53 -5.25
C HIS A 9 14.61 5.20 -4.65
N ARG A 10 14.67 5.16 -3.32
CA ARG A 10 14.79 3.94 -2.54
C ARG A 10 13.67 3.08 -3.11
N GLY A 11 14.04 2.05 -3.86
CA GLY A 11 13.12 1.14 -4.55
C GLY A 11 12.34 0.32 -3.52
N THR A 12 11.58 0.99 -2.68
CA THR A 12 10.58 0.39 -1.84
C THR A 12 9.49 0.01 -2.81
N SER A 13 9.53 -1.23 -3.30
CA SER A 13 8.38 -1.87 -3.92
C SER A 13 7.15 -1.55 -3.07
N HIS A 14 6.32 -0.62 -3.55
CA HIS A 14 5.16 -0.09 -2.82
C HIS A 14 3.98 -1.09 -2.86
N HIS A 15 4.27 -2.39 -2.97
CA HIS A 15 3.26 -3.41 -3.09
C HIS A 15 2.42 -3.46 -1.81
N PRO A 16 1.09 -3.45 -1.94
CA PRO A 16 0.22 -3.64 -0.80
C PRO A 16 0.43 -5.04 -0.22
N ARG A 17 0.42 -5.14 1.11
CA ARG A 17 0.60 -6.38 1.86
C ARG A 17 -0.69 -6.71 2.59
N VAL A 18 -1.09 -7.98 2.55
CA VAL A 18 -2.21 -8.48 3.34
C VAL A 18 -1.66 -9.05 4.64
N LEU A 19 -2.20 -8.59 5.77
CA LEU A 19 -1.78 -8.94 7.12
C LEU A 19 -2.93 -9.58 7.90
N ARG A 20 -2.59 -10.53 8.78
CA ARG A 20 -3.53 -11.13 9.73
C ARG A 20 -3.44 -10.40 11.07
N GLY A 21 -4.51 -9.73 11.47
CA GLY A 21 -4.66 -9.11 12.79
C GLY A 21 -5.40 -10.00 13.78
N ALA A 22 -5.53 -9.54 15.03
CA ALA A 22 -6.18 -10.29 16.11
C ALA A 22 -7.68 -10.55 15.88
N ARG A 23 -8.36 -9.67 15.12
CA ARG A 23 -9.82 -9.72 14.89
C ARG A 23 -10.22 -9.94 13.43
N GLY A 24 -9.25 -10.20 12.55
CA GLY A 24 -9.52 -10.35 11.12
C GLY A 24 -8.29 -10.04 10.26
N TRP A 25 -8.53 -9.76 9.00
CA TRP A 25 -7.49 -9.42 8.02
C TRP A 25 -7.55 -7.94 7.69
N MET A 26 -6.43 -7.40 7.25
CA MET A 26 -6.28 -6.01 6.83
C MET A 26 -5.21 -5.96 5.74
N TRP A 27 -5.19 -4.91 4.94
CA TRP A 27 -4.11 -4.70 4.00
C TRP A 27 -3.46 -3.34 4.20
N VAL A 28 -2.15 -3.28 3.96
CA VAL A 28 -1.33 -2.10 4.19
C VAL A 28 -0.52 -1.76 2.96
N CYS A 29 -0.25 -0.49 2.74
CA CYS A 29 0.55 0.01 1.64
C CYS A 29 1.29 1.25 2.10
N ALA A 30 2.53 1.40 1.63
CA ALA A 30 3.39 2.53 1.96
C ALA A 30 3.63 3.40 0.72
N CYS A 31 2.67 3.50 -0.21
CA CYS A 31 2.80 4.30 -1.42
C CYS A 31 2.77 5.81 -1.17
N GLY A 32 2.37 6.26 0.03
CA GLY A 32 2.32 7.67 0.40
C GLY A 32 1.30 8.50 -0.38
N SER A 33 0.50 7.88 -1.27
CA SER A 33 -0.53 8.58 -2.05
C SER A 33 -1.71 8.97 -1.16
N ALA A 34 -2.41 10.04 -1.53
CA ALA A 34 -3.67 10.44 -0.87
C ALA A 34 -4.76 9.33 -0.94
N SER A 35 -4.63 8.40 -1.90
CA SER A 35 -5.48 7.22 -2.03
C SER A 35 -5.13 6.09 -1.04
N CYS A 36 -4.01 6.20 -0.31
CA CYS A 36 -3.57 5.21 0.65
C CYS A 36 -4.34 5.33 1.97
N ARG A 37 -5.51 4.68 2.05
CA ARG A 37 -6.36 4.64 3.26
C ARG A 37 -6.08 3.42 4.15
N THR A 38 -4.83 3.01 4.24
CA THR A 38 -4.45 1.77 4.94
C THR A 38 -4.41 1.85 6.48
N PRO A 39 -4.09 2.98 7.13
CA PRO A 39 -4.04 3.04 8.61
C PRO A 39 -5.41 2.93 9.30
N ALA A 40 -6.51 3.12 8.58
CA ALA A 40 -7.86 3.31 9.16
C ALA A 40 -8.85 2.16 8.84
N GLN A 41 -8.36 0.99 8.41
CA GLN A 41 -9.25 -0.10 8.01
C GLN A 41 -9.76 -0.90 9.21
N ALA A 42 -11.08 -1.10 9.27
CA ALA A 42 -11.65 -2.08 10.16
C ALA A 42 -11.18 -3.50 9.78
N PRO A 43 -10.99 -4.42 10.74
CA PRO A 43 -10.72 -5.81 10.45
C PRO A 43 -11.80 -6.40 9.53
N MET A 44 -11.37 -7.10 8.48
CA MET A 44 -12.26 -7.65 7.45
C MET A 44 -11.97 -9.12 7.15
N ALA A 45 -12.79 -9.74 6.29
CA ALA A 45 -12.52 -11.08 5.78
C ALA A 45 -11.26 -11.10 4.89
N TRP A 46 -10.54 -12.22 4.87
CA TRP A 46 -9.28 -12.35 4.11
C TRP A 46 -9.44 -12.01 2.62
N ARG A 47 -10.57 -12.41 2.02
CA ARG A 47 -10.88 -12.12 0.61
C ARG A 47 -11.01 -10.62 0.36
N SER A 48 -11.70 -9.92 1.25
CA SER A 48 -11.89 -8.46 1.14
C SER A 48 -10.56 -7.72 1.27
N ALA A 49 -9.69 -8.16 2.18
CA ALA A 49 -8.36 -7.57 2.34
C ALA A 49 -7.49 -7.78 1.08
N LEU A 50 -7.54 -8.98 0.49
CA LEU A 50 -6.81 -9.29 -0.75
C LEU A 50 -7.33 -8.49 -1.94
N ILE A 51 -8.65 -8.40 -2.13
CA ILE A 51 -9.25 -7.62 -3.21
C ILE A 51 -8.89 -6.14 -3.08
N GLY A 52 -8.97 -5.57 -1.87
CA GLY A 52 -8.57 -4.18 -1.62
C GLY A 52 -7.09 -3.91 -1.94
N ALA A 53 -6.20 -4.83 -1.55
CA ALA A 53 -4.79 -4.77 -1.92
C ALA A 53 -4.58 -4.80 -3.44
N LEU A 54 -5.20 -5.75 -4.14
CA LEU A 54 -5.06 -5.89 -5.59
C LEU A 54 -5.57 -4.67 -6.35
N LEU A 55 -6.76 -4.17 -6.00
CA LEU A 55 -7.32 -2.96 -6.59
C LEU A 55 -6.37 -1.75 -6.41
N HIS A 56 -5.83 -1.57 -5.20
CA HIS A 56 -4.88 -0.49 -4.97
C HIS A 56 -3.59 -0.66 -5.78
N SER A 57 -3.06 -1.89 -5.91
CA SER A 57 -1.89 -2.13 -6.74
C SER A 57 -2.12 -1.81 -8.22
N SER A 58 -3.32 -2.12 -8.75
CA SER A 58 -3.68 -1.80 -10.14
C SER A 58 -3.80 -0.31 -10.42
N THR A 59 -3.97 0.53 -9.38
CA THR A 59 -3.99 1.99 -9.53
C THR A 59 -2.61 2.66 -9.44
N ILE A 60 -1.60 1.93 -8.96
CA ILE A 60 -0.23 2.46 -8.77
C ILE A 60 0.70 2.02 -9.92
N ALA A 61 0.43 0.87 -10.53
CA ALA A 61 1.11 0.46 -11.75
C ALA A 61 0.52 1.22 -12.95
N PRO A 62 1.29 2.09 -13.64
CA PRO A 62 0.88 2.71 -14.90
C PRO A 62 0.81 1.69 -16.05
#